data_AF-A0A0F9N6Y4-F1
#
_entry.id   AF-A0A0F9N6Y4-F1
#
_cell.length_a   1.000
_cell.length_b   1.000
_cell.length_c   1.000
_cell.angle_alpha   90.00
_cell.angle_beta   90.00
_cell.angle_gamma   90.00
#
_symmetry.space_group_name_H-M   'P 1'
#
loop_
_entity.id
_entity.type
_entity.pdbx_description
1 polymer ?
#
loop_
_entity_poly.entity_id
_entity_poly.type
_entity_poly.pdbx_seq_one_letter_code
_entity_poly.pdbx_strand_id
1 'polypeptide(L)'
;MLLRALDPQEGIGLMKRMRRTDEIKNLTNGPGKLTQAFAITNKEHKQDLLSGSLVIEEGIKEEFEIICTARIGVNAGGQAKLRFYIKGNELVSKR
;
A
#
# COMPACT_ATOMS: atom_id res chain seq x y z
N MET A 1 -0.84 8.71 8.79
CA MET A 1 -0.47 8.29 7.42
C MET A 1 -1.17 6.98 7.09
N LEU A 2 -1.52 6.70 5.83
CA LEU A 2 -2.14 5.43 5.42
C LEU A 2 -1.43 4.89 4.18
N LEU A 3 -0.92 3.66 4.25
CA LEU A 3 -0.39 2.93 3.10
C LEU A 3 -1.55 2.47 2.21
N ARG A 4 -1.48 2.76 0.92
CA ARG A 4 -2.61 2.53 0.00
C ARG A 4 -2.32 1.53 -1.10
N ALA A 5 -1.07 1.48 -1.57
CA ALA A 5 -0.62 0.50 -2.53
C ALA A 5 0.87 0.26 -2.34
N LEU A 6 1.33 -0.92 -2.73
CA LEU A 6 2.75 -1.31 -2.76
C LEU A 6 3.05 -2.03 -4.08
N ASP A 7 4.31 -2.01 -4.48
CA ASP A 7 4.82 -2.89 -5.54
C ASP A 7 5.38 -4.19 -4.95
N PRO A 8 4.74 -5.36 -5.15
CA PRO A 8 5.19 -6.62 -4.58
C PRO A 8 6.57 -7.03 -5.13
N GLN A 9 7.59 -7.04 -4.27
CA GLN A 9 8.94 -7.49 -4.64
C GLN A 9 9.17 -8.98 -4.34
N GLU A 10 8.74 -9.43 -3.17
CA GLU A 10 8.97 -10.80 -2.69
C GLU A 10 7.70 -11.44 -2.13
N GLY A 11 7.73 -12.76 -1.95
CA GLY A 11 6.59 -13.49 -1.37
C GLY A 11 5.31 -13.48 -2.23
N ILE A 12 5.42 -13.16 -3.52
CA ILE A 12 4.26 -12.99 -4.43
C ILE A 12 3.36 -14.23 -4.46
N GLY A 13 3.95 -15.44 -4.45
CA GLY A 13 3.18 -16.69 -4.39
C GLY A 13 2.32 -16.82 -3.13
N LEU A 14 2.82 -16.35 -1.98
CA LEU A 14 2.05 -16.28 -0.74
C LEU A 14 0.93 -15.24 -0.84
N MET A 15 1.23 -14.06 -1.37
CA MET A 15 0.24 -13.00 -1.57
C MET A 15 -0.90 -13.44 -2.49
N LYS A 16 -0.59 -14.12 -3.61
CA LYS A 16 -1.57 -14.72 -4.52
C LYS A 16 -2.47 -15.72 -3.81
N ARG A 17 -1.90 -16.59 -2.97
CA ARG A 17 -2.66 -17.56 -2.17
C ARG A 17 -3.58 -16.86 -1.18
N MET A 18 -3.10 -15.84 -0.47
CA MET A 18 -3.91 -15.08 0.50
C MET A 18 -5.04 -14.30 -0.18
N ARG A 19 -4.78 -13.74 -1.37
CA ARG A 19 -5.74 -12.95 -2.14
C ARG A 19 -6.63 -13.78 -3.06
N ARG A 20 -6.33 -15.08 -3.22
CA ARG A 20 -7.01 -16.01 -4.13
C ARG A 20 -7.10 -15.48 -5.56
N THR A 21 -6.00 -14.92 -6.07
CA THR A 21 -5.92 -14.37 -7.42
C THR A 21 -4.50 -14.48 -7.94
N ASP A 22 -4.36 -14.70 -9.25
CA ASP A 22 -3.08 -14.66 -9.96
C ASP A 22 -2.72 -13.29 -10.52
N GLU A 23 -3.65 -12.33 -10.47
CA GLU A 23 -3.48 -11.00 -11.01
C GLU A 23 -2.58 -10.16 -10.09
N ILE A 24 -1.30 -10.06 -10.44
CA ILE A 24 -0.27 -9.37 -9.64
C ILE A 24 -0.67 -7.91 -9.37
N LYS A 25 -1.20 -7.21 -10.38
CA LYS A 25 -1.64 -5.81 -10.25
C LYS A 25 -2.74 -5.61 -9.21
N ASN A 26 -3.44 -6.68 -8.82
CA ASN A 26 -4.59 -6.67 -7.92
C ASN A 26 -4.26 -7.21 -6.52
N LEU A 27 -3.00 -7.55 -6.26
CA LEU A 27 -2.56 -8.06 -4.95
C LEU A 27 -2.56 -6.95 -3.90
N THR A 28 -1.95 -5.81 -4.22
CA THR A 28 -1.61 -4.76 -3.25
C THR A 28 -2.12 -3.37 -3.65
N ASN A 29 -2.91 -3.23 -4.71
CA ASN A 29 -3.33 -1.91 -5.22
C ASN A 29 -4.40 -1.17 -4.37
N GLY A 30 -4.67 -1.60 -3.14
CA GLY A 30 -5.61 -0.94 -2.24
C GLY A 30 -5.34 -1.29 -0.78
N PRO A 31 -5.73 -0.45 0.21
CA PRO A 31 -5.42 -0.67 1.61
C PRO A 31 -5.87 -2.04 2.14
N GLY A 32 -7.12 -2.44 1.87
CA GLY A 32 -7.63 -3.75 2.29
C GLY A 32 -7.06 -4.93 1.51
N LYS A 33 -6.56 -4.70 0.29
CA LYS A 33 -5.90 -5.74 -0.51
C LYS A 33 -4.49 -5.99 -0.01
N LEU A 34 -3.75 -4.91 0.26
CA LEU A 34 -2.46 -4.92 0.94
C LEU A 34 -2.54 -5.70 2.25
N THR A 35 -3.48 -5.37 3.15
CA THR A 35 -3.55 -6.05 4.45
C THR A 35 -3.81 -7.55 4.29
N GLN A 36 -4.67 -7.95 3.35
CA GLN A 36 -4.90 -9.37 3.05
C GLN A 36 -3.66 -10.05 2.45
N ALA A 37 -2.99 -9.42 1.50
CA ALA A 37 -1.80 -9.96 0.85
C ALA A 37 -0.66 -10.23 1.86
N PHE A 38 -0.52 -9.36 2.87
CA PHE A 38 0.48 -9.46 3.93
C PHE A 38 -0.03 -10.19 5.19
N ALA A 39 -1.26 -10.71 5.19
CA ALA A 39 -1.91 -11.30 6.36
C ALA A 39 -1.91 -10.40 7.62
N ILE A 40 -1.97 -9.08 7.42
CA ILE A 40 -2.08 -8.10 8.50
C ILE A 40 -3.50 -8.13 9.06
N THR A 41 -3.57 -8.26 10.37
CA THR A 41 -4.81 -8.34 11.14
C THR A 41 -4.83 -7.29 12.25
N ASN A 42 -5.80 -7.36 13.16
CA ASN A 42 -5.81 -6.50 14.34
C ASN A 42 -4.71 -6.85 15.36
N LYS A 43 -3.98 -7.97 15.19
CA LYS A 43 -2.86 -8.34 16.07
C LYS A 43 -1.70 -7.35 15.97
N GLU A 44 -1.52 -6.74 14.79
CA GLU A 44 -0.49 -5.77 14.49
C GLU A 44 -0.87 -4.34 14.95
N HIS A 45 -2.08 -4.14 15.50
CA HIS A 45 -2.52 -2.83 15.96
C HIS A 45 -1.69 -2.34 17.15
N LYS A 46 -1.18 -1.11 17.07
CA LYS A 46 -0.28 -0.46 18.05
C LYS A 46 1.07 -1.14 18.25
N GLN A 47 1.45 -2.07 17.37
CA GLN A 47 2.79 -2.62 17.36
C GLN A 47 3.80 -1.60 16.82
N ASP A 48 5.05 -1.74 17.26
CA ASP A 48 6.17 -0.95 16.78
C ASP A 48 6.61 -1.42 15.39
N LEU A 49 6.81 -0.47 14.47
CA LEU A 49 7.25 -0.72 13.10
C LEU A 49 8.78 -0.74 12.95
N LEU A 50 9.53 -0.53 14.03
CA LEU A 50 11.00 -0.59 14.04
C LEU A 50 11.54 -1.93 14.58
N SER A 51 10.74 -2.63 15.39
CA SER A 51 11.20 -3.84 16.11
C SER A 51 10.19 -5.00 16.12
N GLY A 52 9.00 -4.81 15.54
CA GLY A 52 7.94 -5.81 15.51
C GLY A 52 8.05 -6.83 14.37
N SER A 53 6.98 -7.63 14.21
CA SER A 53 6.83 -8.59 13.11
C SER A 53 6.54 -7.92 11.75
N LEU A 54 6.15 -6.65 11.76
CA LEU A 54 5.96 -5.81 10.58
C LEU A 54 6.90 -4.62 10.71
N VAL A 55 7.81 -4.48 9.76
CA VAL A 55 8.83 -3.42 9.76
C VAL A 55 8.77 -2.57 8.50
N ILE A 56 9.26 -1.34 8.60
CA ILE A 56 9.54 -0.47 7.45
C ILE A 56 11.06 -0.38 7.30
N GLU A 57 11.55 -0.80 6.15
CA GLU A 57 12.97 -0.78 5.83
C GLU A 57 13.28 0.27 4.76
N GLU A 58 14.53 0.69 4.70
CA GLU A 58 14.99 1.60 3.65
C GLU A 58 14.94 0.88 2.29
N GLY A 59 14.23 1.47 1.34
CA GLY A 59 14.11 0.95 -0.02
C GLY A 59 15.30 1.34 -0.91
N ILE A 60 15.24 0.89 -2.16
CA ILE A 60 16.19 1.31 -3.19
C ILE A 60 15.98 2.80 -3.49
N LYS A 61 17.07 3.56 -3.56
CA LYS A 61 17.03 4.97 -3.92
C LYS A 61 16.77 5.12 -5.41
N GLU A 62 15.59 5.61 -5.75
CA GLU A 62 15.16 5.84 -7.12
C GLU A 62 14.65 7.27 -7.31
N GLU A 63 14.82 7.83 -8.51
CA GLU A 63 14.23 9.11 -8.87
C GLU A 63 12.81 8.90 -9.41
N PHE A 64 11.84 9.56 -8.79
CA PHE A 64 10.45 9.52 -9.22
C PHE A 64 9.72 10.84 -8.94
N GLU A 65 8.68 11.11 -9.73
CA GLU A 65 7.80 12.26 -9.51
C GLU A 65 6.65 11.87 -8.56
N ILE A 66 6.48 12.65 -7.49
CA ILE A 66 5.38 12.45 -6.53
C ILE A 66 4.18 13.29 -6.95
N ILE A 67 3.03 12.64 -7.16
CA ILE A 67 1.74 13.31 -7.34
C ILE A 67 1.07 13.53 -5.98
N CYS A 68 0.57 14.74 -5.77
CA CYS A 68 -0.17 15.14 -4.59
C CYS A 68 -1.62 15.50 -4.95
N THR A 69 -2.59 14.77 -4.39
CA THR A 69 -4.02 14.90 -4.73
C THR A 69 -4.93 14.77 -3.51
N ALA A 70 -6.22 15.01 -3.69
CA ALA A 70 -7.24 14.82 -2.66
C ALA A 70 -7.38 13.34 -2.26
N ARG A 71 -7.79 13.10 -1.02
CA ARG A 71 -8.06 11.74 -0.53
C ARG A 71 -9.36 11.22 -1.15
N ILE A 72 -9.38 9.91 -1.43
CA ILE A 72 -10.56 9.24 -1.99
C ILE A 72 -11.45 8.73 -0.86
N GLY A 73 -12.76 8.95 -0.98
CA GLY A 73 -13.76 8.39 -0.06
C GLY A 73 -13.85 9.12 1.28
N VAL A 74 -13.42 10.39 1.33
CA VAL A 74 -13.49 11.21 2.55
C VAL A 74 -14.29 12.48 2.22
N ASN A 75 -15.51 12.57 2.76
CA ASN A 75 -16.34 13.77 2.63
C ASN A 75 -15.92 14.87 3.64
N ALA A 76 -15.31 14.49 4.77
CA ALA A 76 -14.87 15.39 5.82
C ALA A 76 -13.37 15.74 5.67
N GLY A 77 -13.06 16.95 5.19
CA GLY A 77 -11.69 17.44 5.03
C GLY A 77 -11.36 18.15 3.71
N GLY A 78 -12.37 18.39 2.85
CA GLY A 78 -12.24 19.23 1.65
C GLY A 78 -11.28 18.72 0.57
N GLN A 79 -10.82 19.63 -0.30
CA GLN A 79 -9.87 19.39 -1.39
C GLN A 79 -8.40 19.32 -0.94
N ALA A 80 -8.14 19.12 0.36
CA ALA A 80 -6.79 19.08 0.89
C ALA A 80 -5.99 17.95 0.22
N LYS A 81 -4.86 18.33 -0.40
CA LYS A 81 -3.99 17.40 -1.12
C LYS A 81 -3.13 16.61 -0.12
N LEU A 82 -3.72 15.56 0.45
CA LEU A 82 -3.12 14.71 1.49
C LEU A 82 -2.93 13.26 1.04
N ARG A 83 -2.97 13.02 -0.27
CA ARG A 83 -2.71 11.73 -0.88
C ARG A 83 -1.52 11.85 -1.82
N PHE A 84 -0.54 10.99 -1.59
CA PHE A 84 0.72 10.96 -2.31
C PHE A 84 0.88 9.62 -3.04
N TYR A 85 1.38 9.64 -4.27
CA TYR A 85 1.73 8.43 -5.03
C TYR A 85 2.75 8.73 -6.14
N ILE A 86 3.46 7.71 -6.60
CA ILE A 86 4.43 7.80 -7.69
C ILE A 86 3.71 7.95 -9.04
N LYS A 87 4.04 9.00 -9.82
CA LYS A 87 3.47 9.24 -11.14
C LYS A 87 3.74 8.06 -12.07
N GLY A 88 2.74 7.68 -12.87
CA GLY A 88 2.86 6.60 -13.85
C GLY A 88 2.77 5.18 -13.27
N ASN A 89 2.86 5.00 -11.95
CA ASN A 89 2.79 3.67 -11.33
C ASN A 89 1.41 3.02 -11.59
N GLU A 90 1.42 1.80 -12.12
CA GLU A 90 0.23 1.04 -12.53
C GLU A 90 -0.52 0.41 -11.35
N LEU A 91 0.14 0.27 -10.20
CA LEU A 91 -0.42 -0.34 -9.00
C LEU A 91 -1.21 0.65 -8.14
N VAL A 92 -1.32 1.90 -8.58
CA VAL A 92 -2.14 2.92 -7.93
C VAL A 92 -3.59 2.75 -8.36
N SER A 93 -4.47 2.28 -7.46
CA SER A 93 -5.87 1.92 -7.77
C SER A 93 -6.72 3.00 -8.44
N LYS A 94 -6.46 4.28 -8.16
CA LYS A 94 -7.18 5.42 -8.73
C LYS A 94 -6.22 6.59 -8.85
N ARG A 95 -6.02 7.15 -10.02
CA ARG A 95 -5.10 8.30 -10.19
C ARG A 95 -5.78 9.60 -9.76
#